data_AF-X1P7T0-F1
#
_entry.id   AF-X1P7T0-F1
#
_cell.length_a   1.000
_cell.length_b   1.000
_cell.length_c   1.000
_cell.angle_alpha   90.00
_cell.angle_beta   90.00
_cell.angle_gamma   90.00
#
_symmetry.space_group_name_H-M   'P 1'
#
loop_
_entity.id
_entity.type
_entity.pdbx_description
1 polymer ?
#
loop_
_entity_poly.entity_id
_entity_poly.type
_entity_poly.pdbx_seq_one_letter_code
_entity_poly.pdbx_strand_id
1 'polypeptide(L)' 'SAVSIEQIDGSLFSERVDIPQWDPEKRPAREALQDKFTDLTAPIIRVDVSRAIIGDLEHLENIKDVSSIISRISGVSK' A
#
# COMPACT_ATOMS: atom_id res chain seq x y z
N SER A 1 -0.18 21.32 -3.67
CA SER A 1 0.73 22.20 -2.91
C SER A 1 1.98 22.51 -3.72
N ALA A 2 2.45 23.76 -3.70
CA ALA A 2 3.69 24.16 -4.36
C ALA A 2 4.79 24.34 -3.31
N VAL A 3 5.97 23.79 -3.59
CA VAL A 3 7.16 23.89 -2.74
C VAL A 3 8.28 24.51 -3.56
N SER A 4 8.87 25.57 -3.02
CA SER A 4 10.05 26.23 -3.60
C SER A 4 11.20 26.17 -2.61
N ILE A 5 12.38 25.80 -3.09
CA ILE A 5 13.63 25.75 -2.33
C ILE A 5 14.65 26.62 -3.06
N GLU A 6 15.17 27.62 -2.34
CA GLU A 6 16.29 28.45 -2.79
C GLU A 6 17.59 27.93 -2.19
N GLN A 7 18.59 27.70 -3.03
CA GLN A 7 19.91 27.25 -2.60
C GLN A 7 20.81 28.45 -2.27
N ILE A 8 21.90 28.20 -1.54
CA ILE A 8 22.86 29.24 -1.13
C ILE A 8 23.51 29.95 -2.33
N ASP A 9 23.59 29.28 -3.48
CA ASP A 9 24.09 29.86 -4.74
C ASP A 9 23.05 30.73 -5.49
N GLY A 10 21.84 30.87 -4.92
CA GLY A 10 20.72 31.62 -5.49
C GLY A 10 19.89 30.83 -6.51
N SER A 11 20.18 29.56 -6.76
CA SER A 11 19.35 28.71 -7.63
C SER A 11 18.02 28.37 -6.96
N LEU A 12 16.94 28.39 -7.73
CA LEU A 12 15.60 28.10 -7.25
C LEU A 12 15.06 26.80 -7.87
N PHE A 13 14.68 25.86 -7.02
CA PHE A 13 13.91 24.68 -7.39
C PHE A 13 12.47 24.86 -6.95
N SER A 14 11.52 24.76 -7.88
CA SER A 14 10.10 24.83 -7.58
C SER A 14 9.40 23.61 -8.16
N GLU A 15 8.68 22.90 -7.31
CA GLU A 15 7.85 21.77 -7.70
C GLU A 15 6.43 21.96 -7.18
N ARG A 16 5.47 21.69 -8.06
CA ARG A 16 4.06 21.75 -7.73
C ARG A 16 3.45 20.37 -7.90
N VAL A 17 2.88 19.86 -6.81
CA VAL A 17 2.10 18.62 -6.83
C VAL A 17 0.64 19.01 -6.72
N ASP A 18 -0.08 18.90 -7.84
CA ASP A 18 -1.53 19.14 -7.90
C ASP A 18 -2.32 17.91 -7.46
N ILE A 19 -1.88 16.71 -7.89
CA ILE A 19 -2.52 15.43 -7.54
C ILE A 19 -1.45 14.49 -6.96
N PRO A 20 -1.52 14.12 -5.67
CA PRO A 20 -0.57 13.21 -5.06
C PRO A 20 -0.69 11.77 -5.61
N GLN A 21 0.36 10.96 -5.43
CA GLN A 21 0.47 9.61 -6.00
C GLN A 21 -0.64 8.63 -5.58
N TRP A 22 -1.26 8.85 -4.42
CA TRP A 22 -2.30 7.99 -3.84
C TRP A 22 -3.69 8.64 -3.88
N ASP A 23 -3.84 9.68 -4.69
CA ASP A 23 -5.13 10.34 -4.89
C ASP A 23 -6.12 9.39 -5.59
N PRO A 24 -7.39 9.30 -5.16
CA PRO A 24 -8.41 8.51 -5.84
C PRO A 24 -8.63 8.86 -7.32
N GLU A 25 -8.36 10.11 -7.72
CA GLU A 25 -8.42 10.56 -9.12
C GLU A 25 -7.27 10.02 -9.96
N LYS A 26 -6.14 9.68 -9.31
CA LYS A 26 -4.97 9.03 -9.91
C LYS A 26 -4.73 7.69 -9.23
N ARG A 27 -5.67 6.76 -9.41
CA ARG A 27 -5.58 5.43 -8.77
C ARG A 27 -4.22 4.78 -9.04
N PRO A 28 -3.53 4.34 -7.99
CA PRO A 28 -2.31 3.58 -8.15
C PRO A 28 -2.58 2.28 -8.92
N ALA A 29 -1.57 1.81 -9.63
CA ALA A 29 -1.60 0.48 -10.23
C ALA A 29 -1.76 -0.60 -9.14
N ARG A 30 -2.31 -1.75 -9.53
CA ARG A 30 -2.55 -2.88 -8.63
C ARG A 30 -1.28 -3.34 -7.94
N GLU A 31 -0.19 -3.43 -8.69
CA GLU A 31 1.12 -3.85 -8.21
C GLU A 31 1.63 -2.89 -7.11
N ALA A 32 1.48 -1.58 -7.32
CA ALA A 32 1.86 -0.58 -6.33
C ALA A 32 1.03 -0.69 -5.04
N LEU A 33 -0.26 -1.05 -5.13
CA LEU A 33 -1.11 -1.30 -3.96
C LEU A 33 -0.67 -2.55 -3.19
N GLN A 34 -0.32 -3.62 -3.89
CA GLN A 34 0.16 -4.87 -3.29
C GLN A 34 1.53 -4.70 -2.61
N ASP A 35 2.45 -3.99 -3.28
CA ASP A 35 3.76 -3.65 -2.72
C ASP A 35 3.58 -2.81 -1.45
N LYS A 36 2.73 -1.78 -1.52
CA LYS A 36 2.46 -0.93 -0.36
C LYS A 36 1.82 -1.69 0.80
N PHE A 37 0.91 -2.62 0.51
CA PHE A 37 0.33 -3.51 1.53
C PHE A 37 1.40 -4.39 2.17
N THR A 38 2.28 -4.99 1.36
CA THR A 38 3.39 -5.82 1.85
C THR A 38 4.32 -5.03 2.75
N ASP A 39 4.71 -3.81 2.35
CA ASP A 39 5.57 -2.93 3.14
C ASP A 39 4.96 -2.58 4.50
N LEU A 40 3.67 -2.26 4.52
CA LEU A 40 2.96 -1.88 5.76
C LEU A 40 2.76 -3.07 6.70
N THR A 41 2.66 -4.28 6.15
CA THR A 41 2.38 -5.50 6.92
C THR A 41 3.63 -6.26 7.35
N ALA A 42 4.76 -6.06 6.66
CA ALA A 42 6.04 -6.69 6.96
C ALA A 42 6.50 -6.61 8.43
N PRO A 43 6.23 -5.53 9.20
CA PRO A 43 6.60 -5.48 10.61
C PRO A 43 5.74 -6.36 11.54
N ILE A 44 4.55 -6.76 11.08
CA ILE A 44 3.52 -7.39 11.92
C ILE A 44 3.34 -8.86 11.54
N ILE A 45 3.36 -9.16 10.24
CA ILE A 45 3.17 -10.50 9.70
C ILE A 45 4.27 -10.83 8.70
N ARG A 46 4.54 -12.13 8.55
CA ARG A 46 5.54 -12.61 7.59
C ARG A 46 5.10 -12.32 6.16
N VAL A 47 6.06 -12.13 5.27
CA VAL A 47 5.84 -11.78 3.85
C VAL A 47 4.99 -12.84 3.12
N ASP A 48 5.18 -14.12 3.42
CA ASP A 48 4.38 -15.21 2.87
C ASP A 48 2.91 -15.14 3.31
N VAL A 49 2.65 -14.79 4.57
CA VAL A 49 1.30 -14.57 5.10
C VAL A 49 0.65 -13.35 4.45
N SER A 50 1.39 -12.25 4.29
CA SER A 50 0.91 -11.05 3.60
C SER A 50 0.50 -11.36 2.15
N ARG A 51 1.33 -12.09 1.40
CA ARG A 51 1.01 -12.53 0.04
C ARG A 51 -0.21 -13.44 -0.03
N ALA A 52 -0.36 -14.34 0.95
CA ALA A 52 -1.55 -15.19 1.03
C ALA A 52 -2.83 -14.38 1.27
N ILE A 53 -2.77 -13.35 2.14
CA ILE A 53 -3.88 -12.42 2.36
C ILE A 53 -4.21 -11.65 1.09
N ILE A 54 -3.21 -11.16 0.34
CA ILE A 54 -3.44 -10.49 -0.95
C ILE A 54 -4.19 -11.43 -1.90
N GLY A 55 -3.75 -12.69 -2.04
CA GLY A 55 -4.43 -13.66 -2.90
C GLY A 55 -5.87 -13.95 -2.46
N ASP A 56 -6.12 -14.04 -1.15
CA ASP A 56 -7.48 -14.20 -0.61
C ASP A 56 -8.36 -12.97 -0.91
N LEU A 57 -7.81 -11.75 -0.80
CA LEU A 57 -8.54 -10.50 -1.07
C LEU A 57 -8.86 -10.28 -2.56
N GLU A 58 -8.03 -10.80 -3.46
CA GLU A 58 -8.26 -10.71 -4.92
C GLU A 58 -9.42 -11.55 -5.43
N HIS A 59 -9.84 -12.53 -4.63
CA HIS A 59 -10.94 -13.43 -4.92
C HIS A 59 -11.99 -13.39 -3.81
N LEU A 60 -12.07 -12.27 -3.08
CA LEU A 60 -12.93 -12.12 -1.93
C LEU A 60 -14.40 -12.38 -2.27
N GLU A 61 -14.82 -12.02 -3.48
CA GLU A 61 -16.18 -12.27 -3.99
C GLU A 61 -16.53 -13.76 -4.09
N ASN A 62 -15.53 -14.65 -4.11
CA ASN A 62 -15.68 -16.10 -4.22
C ASN A 62 -15.53 -16.81 -2.87
N ILE A 63 -15.15 -16.09 -1.80
CA ILE A 63 -14.92 -16.67 -0.48
C ILE A 63 -16.25 -16.84 0.26
N LYS A 64 -16.57 -18.09 0.63
CA LYS A 64 -17.77 -18.43 1.41
C LYS A 64 -17.60 -18.18 2.91
N ASP A 65 -16.37 -18.25 3.41
CA ASP A 65 -16.04 -18.07 4.82
C ASP A 65 -14.72 -17.30 4.96
N VAL A 66 -14.79 -16.13 5.60
CA VAL A 66 -13.65 -15.22 5.80
C VAL A 66 -12.75 -15.61 6.98
N SER A 67 -13.10 -16.67 7.71
CA SER A 67 -12.35 -17.14 8.89
C SER A 67 -10.89 -17.44 8.60
N SER A 68 -10.57 -17.87 7.39
CA SER A 68 -9.18 -18.10 6.95
C SER A 68 -8.37 -16.80 6.93
N ILE A 69 -8.93 -15.72 6.37
CA ILE A 69 -8.31 -14.39 6.32
C ILE A 69 -8.10 -13.86 7.75
N ILE A 70 -9.14 -13.96 8.60
CA ILE A 70 -9.06 -13.52 10.00
C ILE A 70 -7.97 -14.28 10.76
N SER A 71 -7.86 -15.59 10.55
CA SER A 71 -6.83 -16.42 11.20
C SER A 71 -5.41 -15.99 10.78
N ARG A 72 -5.23 -15.67 9.49
CA ARG A 72 -3.94 -15.17 8.96
C ARG A 72 -3.58 -13.80 9.56
N ILE A 73 -4.56 -12.89 9.69
CA ILE A 73 -4.34 -11.55 10.26
C ILE A 73 -4.06 -11.62 11.76
N SER A 74 -4.79 -12.46 12.49
CA SER A 74 -4.69 -12.54 13.96
C SER A 74 -3.46 -13.32 14.45
N GLY A 75 -2.74 -14.01 13.56
CA GLY A 75 -1.60 -14.86 13.93
C GLY A 75 -2.00 -16.10 14.75
N VAL A 76 -3.31 -16.33 14.93
CA VAL A 76 -3.84 -17.50 15.62
C VAL A 76 -3.95 -18.63 14.60
N SER A 77 -2.87 -19.40 14.47
CA SER A 77 -2.92 -20.68 13.74
C SER A 77 -3.54 -21.74 14.66
N LYS A 78 -4.63 -22.38 14.22
CA LYS A 78 -5.15 -23.60 14.86
C LYS A 78 -4.19 -24.76 14.67
#